data_AF-R6WDU9-F1
#
_entry.id   AF-R6WDU9-F1
#
_cell.length_a   1.000
_cell.length_b   1.000
_cell.length_c   1.000
_cell.angle_alpha   90.00
_cell.angle_beta   90.00
_cell.angle_gamma   90.00
#
_symmetry.space_group_name_H-M   'P 1'
#
loop_
_entity.id
_entity.type
_entity.pdbx_description
1 polymer ?
#
loop_
_entity_poly.entity_id
_entity_poly.type
_entity_poly.pdbx_seq_one_letter_code
_entity_poly.pdbx_strand_id
1 'polypeptide(L)' 'MCEAMKEFIWEHYGDEIMKEKQASFTNGTQNGERKVNTLIFKLSELGRIDDILKSATDTEYQQQLFKEFGL' A
#
# COMPACT_ATOMS: atom_id res chain seq x y z
N MET A 1 -29.15 -9.80 -3.12
CA MET A 1 -28.66 -10.98 -3.88
C MET A 1 -29.06 -12.23 -3.11
N CYS A 2 -29.72 -13.19 -3.75
CA CYS A 2 -30.01 -14.47 -3.10
C CYS A 2 -28.72 -15.30 -2.95
N GLU A 3 -28.68 -16.17 -1.95
CA GLU A 3 -27.49 -16.96 -1.60
C GLU A 3 -27.02 -17.84 -2.77
N ALA A 4 -27.97 -18.43 -3.51
CA ALA A 4 -27.71 -19.22 -4.71
C ALA A 4 -26.92 -18.45 -5.80
N MET A 5 -27.09 -17.12 -5.88
CA MET A 5 -26.35 -16.30 -6.84
C MET A 5 -24.88 -16.12 -6.42
N LYS A 6 -24.61 -16.02 -5.11
CA LYS A 6 -23.22 -15.91 -4.60
C LYS A 6 -22.48 -17.23 -4.77
N GLU A 7 -23.14 -18.35 -4.47
CA GLU A 7 -22.59 -19.69 -4.66
C GLU A 7 -22.24 -19.92 -6.14
N PHE A 8 -23.15 -19.58 -7.06
CA PHE A 8 -22.89 -19.66 -8.49
C PHE A 8 -21.68 -18.82 -8.93
N ILE A 9 -21.57 -17.58 -8.46
CA ILE A 9 -20.42 -16.71 -8.78
C ILE A 9 -19.13 -17.32 -8.21
N TRP A 10 -19.16 -17.85 -6.99
CA TRP A 10 -17.99 -18.43 -6.36
C TRP A 10 -17.54 -19.72 -7.06
N GLU A 11 -18.47 -20.60 -7.44
CA GLU A 11 -18.18 -21.83 -8.20
C GLU A 11 -17.56 -21.54 -9.56
N HIS A 12 -18.03 -20.49 -10.26
CA HIS A 12 -17.58 -20.18 -11.62
C HIS A 12 -16.39 -19.19 -11.69
N TYR A 13 -16.24 -18.29 -10.71
CA TYR A 13 -15.26 -17.18 -10.75
C TYR A 13 -14.40 -17.07 -9.49
N GLY A 14 -14.57 -17.93 -8.48
CA GLY A 14 -13.85 -17.84 -7.20
C GLY A 14 -12.33 -17.82 -7.36
N ASP A 15 -11.79 -18.68 -8.22
CA ASP A 15 -10.34 -18.74 -8.51
C ASP A 15 -9.81 -17.46 -9.15
N GLU A 16 -10.56 -16.86 -10.07
CA GLU A 16 -10.19 -15.61 -10.75
C GLU A 16 -10.21 -14.43 -9.77
N ILE A 17 -11.28 -14.33 -8.97
CA ILE A 17 -11.42 -13.34 -7.90
C ILE A 17 -10.25 -13.44 -6.90
N MET A 18 -9.86 -14.66 -6.52
CA MET A 18 -8.75 -14.89 -5.60
C MET A 18 -7.39 -14.49 -6.20
N LYS A 19 -7.15 -14.80 -7.48
CA LYS A 19 -5.94 -14.35 -8.19
C LYS A 19 -5.86 -12.83 -8.30
N GLU A 20 -6.96 -12.18 -8.65
CA GLU A 20 -7.03 -10.72 -8.75
C GLU A 20 -6.79 -10.05 -7.38
N LYS A 21 -7.40 -10.60 -6.33
CA LYS A 21 -7.18 -10.14 -4.95
C LYS A 21 -5.72 -10.28 -4.53
N GLN A 22 -5.09 -11.41 -4.86
CA GLN A 22 -3.68 -11.64 -4.57
C GLN A 22 -2.77 -10.67 -5.33
N ALA A 23 -3.03 -10.47 -6.63
CA ALA A 23 -2.28 -9.52 -7.45
C ALA A 23 -2.43 -8.09 -6.94
N SER A 24 -3.64 -7.68 -6.56
CA SER A 24 -3.92 -6.37 -5.98
C SER A 24 -3.19 -6.15 -4.65
N PHE A 25 -3.17 -7.17 -3.79
CA PHE A 25 -2.42 -7.13 -2.54
C PHE A 25 -0.92 -6.97 -2.79
N THR A 26 -0.34 -7.80 -3.66
CA THR A 26 1.09 -7.74 -4.01
C THR A 26 1.46 -6.39 -4.62
N ASN A 27 0.65 -5.85 -5.53
CA ASN A 27 0.87 -4.53 -6.11
C ASN A 27 0.79 -3.42 -5.05
N GLY A 28 -0.14 -3.52 -4.11
CA GLY A 28 -0.27 -2.61 -2.98
C GLY A 28 0.97 -2.60 -2.09
N THR A 29 1.49 -3.78 -1.74
CA THR A 29 2.72 -3.92 -0.96
C THR A 29 3.92 -3.30 -1.68
N GLN A 30 4.13 -3.64 -2.96
CA GLN A 30 5.23 -3.09 -3.75
C GLN A 30 5.14 -1.57 -3.91
N ASN A 31 3.92 -1.03 -4.09
CA ASN A 31 3.72 0.41 -4.15
C ASN A 31 4.04 1.09 -2.80
N GLY A 32 3.64 0.47 -1.70
CA GLY A 32 4.00 0.93 -0.35
C GLY A 32 5.51 0.98 -0.13
N GLU A 33 6.22 -0.11 -0.48
CA GLU A 33 7.68 -0.17 -0.39
C GLU A 33 8.35 0.93 -1.23
N ARG A 34 7.89 1.15 -2.47
CA ARG A 34 8.41 2.23 -3.33
C ARG A 34 8.20 3.61 -2.73
N LYS A 35 7.01 3.88 -2.17
CA LYS A 35 6.71 5.17 -1.52
C LYS A 35 7.63 5.41 -0.32
N VAL A 36 7.79 4.42 0.55
CA VAL A 36 8.67 4.51 1.74
C VAL A 36 10.12 4.73 1.31
N ASN A 37 10.62 3.95 0.35
CA ASN A 37 12.00 4.09 -0.12
C ASN A 37 12.26 5.47 -0.75
N THR A 38 11.29 5.97 -1.54
CA THR A 38 11.39 7.31 -2.12
C THR A 38 11.39 8.40 -1.06
N LEU A 39 10.56 8.25 -0.02
CA LEU A 39 10.53 9.17 1.11
C LEU A 39 11.88 9.20 1.85
N ILE A 40 12.44 8.02 2.17
CA ILE A 40 13.74 7.90 2.84
C ILE A 40 14.85 8.58 2.02
N PHE A 41 14.85 8.37 0.70
CA PHE A 41 15.83 8.98 -0.19
C PHE A 41 15.72 10.52 -0.17
N LYS A 42 14.52 11.07 -0.39
CA LYS A 42 14.29 12.53 -0.37
C LYS A 42 14.64 13.17 0.98
N LEU A 43 14.30 12.53 2.09
CA LEU A 43 14.65 13.03 3.43
C LEU A 43 16.17 12.99 3.67
N SER A 44 16.84 11.93 3.20
CA SER A 44 18.29 11.78 3.34
C SER A 44 19.05 12.85 2.55
N GLU A 45 18.61 13.16 1.32
CA GLU A 45 19.17 14.24 0.50
C GLU A 45 19.06 15.62 1.19
N LEU A 46 17.99 15.83 1.97
CA LEU A 46 17.74 17.06 2.73
C LEU A 46 18.38 17.04 4.13
N GLY A 47 19.04 15.95 4.53
CA GLY A 47 19.59 15.80 5.88
C GLY A 47 18.55 15.70 7.00
N ARG A 48 17.30 15.39 6.68
CA ARG A 48 16.16 15.30 7.63
C ARG A 48 16.09 13.94 8.32
N ILE A 49 17.16 13.55 9.03
CA ILE A 49 17.27 12.23 9.67
C ILE A 49 16.23 12.03 10.77
N ASP A 50 15.92 13.07 11.55
CA ASP A 50 14.88 12.99 12.59
C ASP A 50 13.49 12.65 12.01
N ASP A 51 13.19 13.15 10.81
CA ASP A 51 11.92 12.88 10.14
C ASP A 51 11.86 11.45 9.61
N ILE A 52 13.01 10.87 9.20
CA ILE A 52 13.11 9.44 8.86
C ILE A 52 12.79 8.60 10.09
N LEU A 53 13.41 8.90 11.23
CA LEU A 53 13.20 8.15 12.47
C LEU A 53 11.75 8.28 12.95
N LYS A 54 11.21 9.49 12.96
CA LYS A 54 9.83 9.74 13.39
C LYS A 54 8.82 9.03 12.49
N SER A 55 8.97 9.16 11.18
CA SER A 55 8.05 8.55 10.20
C SER A 55 8.12 7.02 10.14
N ALA A 56 9.18 6.41 10.66
CA ALA A 56 9.26 4.97 10.84
C ALA A 56 8.35 4.44 11.96
N THR A 57 8.03 5.26 12.96
CA THR A 57 7.18 4.88 14.11
C THR A 57 5.83 5.58 14.15
N ASP A 58 5.68 6.69 13.42
CA ASP A 58 4.47 7.51 13.38
C ASP A 58 3.88 7.49 11.96
N THR A 59 2.86 6.65 11.78
CA THR A 59 2.17 6.50 10.50
C THR A 59 1.49 7.78 10.04
N GLU A 60 0.91 8.58 10.96
CA GLU A 60 0.23 9.81 10.57
C GLU A 60 1.24 10.83 10.06
N TYR A 61 2.38 10.93 10.73
CA TYR A 61 3.49 11.77 10.30
C TYR A 61 4.08 11.30 8.96
N GLN A 62 4.23 9.98 8.74
CA GLN A 62 4.62 9.44 7.44
C GLN A 62 3.65 9.85 6.32
N GLN A 63 2.34 9.81 6.57
CA GLN A 63 1.33 10.25 5.60
C GLN A 63 1.40 11.75 5.32
N GLN A 64 1.73 12.57 6.32
CA GLN A 64 1.97 14.01 6.13
C GLN A 64 3.17 14.24 5.20
N LEU A 65 4.27 13.52 5.42
CA LEU A 65 5.45 13.60 4.56
C LEU A 65 5.20 13.07 3.14
N PHE A 66 4.40 12.02 2.98
CA PHE A 66 3.96 11.59 1.65
C PHE A 66 3.23 12.70 0.91
N LYS A 67 2.32 13.43 1.58
CA LYS A 67 1.65 14.59 0.99
C LYS A 67 2.63 15.72 0.67
N GLU A 68 3.57 16.00 1.55
CA GLU A 68 4.61 17.02 1.36
C GLU A 68 5.44 16.75 0.08
N PHE A 69 5.83 15.49 -0.14
CA PHE A 69 6.67 15.08 -1.26
C PHE A 69 5.91 14.56 -2.49
N GLY A 70 4.58 14.58 -2.47
CA GLY A 70 3.72 14.11 -3.56
C GLY A 70 3.81 12.61 -3.84
N LEU A 71 3.92 11.79 -2.79
CA LEU A 71 4.06 10.33 -2.84
C LEU A 71 2.75 9.60 -2.57
#